data_AF-A0A1F7R2C1-F1
#
_entry.id   AF-A0A1F7R2C1-F1
#
_cell.length_a   1.000
_cell.length_b   1.000
_cell.length_c   1.000
_cell.angle_alpha   90.00
_cell.angle_beta   90.00
_cell.angle_gamma   90.00
#
_symmetry.space_group_name_H-M   'P 1'
#
loop_
_entity.id
_entity.type
_entity.pdbx_description
1 polymer ?
#
loop_
_entity_poly.entity_id
_entity_poly.type
_entity_poly.pdbx_seq_one_letter_code
_entity_poly.pdbx_strand_id
1 'polypeptide(L)'
;MLVYLVYAAVPVAVYLLLPRYTQRFSKKPVVLKKLLLIAGVLFSISHFLPTPLIHGQDTQFSTHFIGGGIFSGLVWLFIKKNLRLDFGPALELLSLYFLVSGLGVANELFEFAADELGFGEIPSGDTWWDLLANTLGALFFWIGYKIIER
;
A
#
# COMPACT_ATOMS: atom_id res chain seq x y z
N MET A 1 -15.27 -13.92 2.77
CA MET A 1 -15.84 -13.28 1.56
C MET A 1 -15.49 -11.80 1.47
N LEU A 2 -15.69 -11.02 2.54
CA LEU A 2 -15.32 -9.59 2.59
C LEU A 2 -13.84 -9.33 2.25
N VAL A 3 -12.92 -10.10 2.85
CA VAL A 3 -11.48 -9.98 2.62
C VAL A 3 -11.13 -10.08 1.12
N TYR A 4 -11.63 -11.09 0.41
CA TYR A 4 -11.39 -11.23 -1.04
C TYR A 4 -11.97 -10.08 -1.88
N LEU A 5 -13.08 -9.48 -1.43
CA LEU A 5 -13.62 -8.28 -2.06
C LEU A 5 -12.67 -7.10 -1.89
N VAL A 6 -12.05 -6.92 -0.71
CA VAL A 6 -11.04 -5.89 -0.48
C VAL A 6 -9.83 -6.10 -1.40
N TYR A 7 -9.29 -7.32 -1.45
CA TYR A 7 -8.15 -7.69 -2.30
C TYR A 7 -8.38 -7.55 -3.81
N ALA A 8 -9.63 -7.51 -4.25
CA ALA A 8 -10.00 -7.21 -5.63
C ALA A 8 -10.38 -5.73 -5.84
N ALA A 9 -11.14 -5.14 -4.92
CA ALA A 9 -11.70 -3.80 -5.07
C ALA A 9 -10.65 -2.70 -4.90
N VAL A 10 -9.76 -2.80 -3.91
CA VAL A 10 -8.69 -1.81 -3.68
C VAL A 10 -7.80 -1.62 -4.90
N PRO A 11 -7.19 -2.66 -5.50
CA PRO A 11 -6.31 -2.47 -6.64
C PRO A 11 -7.06 -1.95 -7.87
N VAL A 12 -8.30 -2.39 -8.10
CA VAL A 12 -9.17 -1.87 -9.18
C VAL A 12 -9.48 -0.39 -8.96
N ALA A 13 -9.88 -0.01 -7.74
CA ALA A 13 -10.18 1.36 -7.38
C ALA A 13 -8.96 2.27 -7.56
N VAL A 14 -7.78 1.86 -7.07
CA VAL A 14 -6.54 2.61 -7.23
C VAL A 14 -6.17 2.74 -8.71
N TYR A 15 -6.23 1.65 -9.49
CA TYR A 15 -5.91 1.66 -10.91
C TYR A 15 -6.83 2.59 -11.73
N LEU A 16 -8.12 2.66 -11.38
CA LEU A 16 -9.12 3.43 -12.11
C LEU A 16 -9.23 4.88 -11.63
N LEU A 17 -9.16 5.14 -10.31
CA LEU A 17 -9.45 6.43 -9.71
C LEU A 17 -8.20 7.30 -9.59
N LEU A 18 -7.06 6.73 -9.20
CA LEU A 18 -5.85 7.52 -8.94
C LEU A 18 -5.32 8.25 -10.19
N PRO A 19 -5.29 7.63 -11.39
CA PRO A 19 -4.97 8.36 -12.62
C PRO A 19 -5.93 9.52 -12.90
N ARG A 20 -7.24 9.33 -12.69
CA ARG A 20 -8.25 10.37 -12.93
C ARG A 20 -8.12 11.53 -11.96
N TYR A 21 -7.82 11.22 -10.70
CA TYR A 21 -7.61 12.25 -9.68
C TYR A 21 -6.35 13.05 -9.96
N THR A 22 -5.22 12.39 -10.23
CA THR A 22 -3.94 13.08 -10.49
C THR A 22 -3.93 13.86 -11.80
N GLN A 23 -4.71 13.47 -12.82
CA GLN A 23 -4.90 14.25 -14.05
C GLN A 23 -5.53 15.63 -13.81
N ARG A 24 -6.30 15.82 -12.73
CA ARG A 24 -6.84 17.16 -12.38
C ARG A 24 -5.73 18.16 -12.05
N PHE A 25 -4.60 17.66 -11.60
CA PHE A 25 -3.44 18.46 -11.18
C PHE A 25 -2.28 18.39 -12.18
N SER A 26 -2.35 17.52 -13.19
CA SER A 26 -1.30 17.31 -14.19
C SER A 26 -1.89 17.27 -15.60
N LYS A 27 -1.48 18.23 -16.46
CA LYS A 27 -2.02 18.42 -17.83
C LYS A 27 -1.51 17.38 -18.86
N LYS A 28 -0.72 16.38 -18.46
CA LYS A 28 -0.09 15.41 -19.37
C LYS A 28 -0.66 13.99 -19.19
N PRO A 29 -0.65 13.16 -20.25
CA PRO A 29 -1.16 11.80 -20.20
C PRO A 29 -0.43 10.93 -19.16
N VAL A 30 -1.17 9.99 -18.57
CA VAL A 30 -0.68 9.10 -17.50
C VAL A 30 0.22 8.02 -18.11
N VAL A 31 1.53 8.26 -18.10
CA VAL A 31 2.52 7.34 -18.69
C VAL A 31 2.78 6.10 -17.81
N LEU A 32 2.44 6.17 -16.52
CA LEU A 32 2.90 5.20 -15.51
C LEU A 32 1.84 4.21 -15.03
N LYS A 33 0.76 3.97 -15.79
CA LYS A 33 -0.28 2.98 -15.41
C LYS A 33 0.27 1.58 -15.14
N LYS A 34 1.41 1.22 -15.74
CA LYS A 34 2.11 -0.05 -15.47
C LYS A 34 2.52 -0.19 -14.00
N LEU A 35 2.92 0.90 -13.33
CA LEU A 35 3.25 0.88 -11.90
C LEU A 35 2.02 0.48 -11.06
N LEU A 36 0.84 1.04 -11.37
CA LEU A 36 -0.40 0.72 -10.67
C LEU A 36 -0.87 -0.70 -10.96
N LEU A 37 -0.63 -1.22 -12.17
CA LEU A 37 -0.93 -2.61 -12.49
C LEU A 37 -0.05 -3.56 -11.68
N ILE A 38 1.26 -3.31 -11.62
CA ILE A 38 2.20 -4.10 -10.81
C ILE A 38 1.82 -4.01 -9.33
N ALA A 39 1.53 -2.80 -8.84
CA ALA A 39 1.08 -2.59 -7.47
C ALA A 39 -0.18 -3.43 -7.19
N GLY A 40 -1.18 -3.38 -8.07
CA GLY A 40 -2.41 -4.13 -7.89
C GLY A 40 -2.21 -5.64 -7.91
N VAL A 41 -1.36 -6.17 -8.80
CA VAL A 41 -1.01 -7.59 -8.79
C VAL A 41 -0.31 -7.97 -7.49
N LEU A 42 0.68 -7.19 -7.04
CA LEU A 42 1.39 -7.44 -5.78
C LEU A 42 0.43 -7.42 -4.58
N PHE A 43 -0.51 -6.46 -4.56
CA PHE A 43 -1.56 -6.37 -3.55
C PHE A 43 -2.42 -7.63 -3.51
N SER A 44 -2.92 -8.08 -4.66
CA SER A 44 -3.80 -9.26 -4.70
C SER A 44 -3.07 -10.55 -4.38
N ILE A 45 -1.81 -10.72 -4.82
CA ILE A 45 -1.06 -11.95 -4.55
C ILE A 45 -0.52 -12.02 -3.13
N SER A 46 -0.33 -10.87 -2.45
CA SER A 46 0.31 -10.85 -1.12
C SER A 46 -0.46 -11.68 -0.10
N HIS A 47 -1.79 -11.73 -0.22
CA HIS A 47 -2.66 -12.55 0.62
C HIS A 47 -2.37 -14.06 0.56
N PHE A 48 -1.77 -14.54 -0.53
CA PHE A 48 -1.43 -15.95 -0.72
C PHE A 48 0.02 -16.27 -0.37
N LEU A 49 0.80 -15.27 0.03
CA LEU A 49 2.20 -15.47 0.38
C LEU A 49 2.33 -16.05 1.79
N PRO A 50 3.28 -16.97 2.01
CA PRO A 50 3.53 -17.48 3.34
C PRO A 50 3.99 -16.33 4.24
N THR A 51 3.39 -16.25 5.42
CA THR A 51 3.74 -15.28 6.44
C THR A 51 4.48 -15.96 7.59
N PRO A 52 5.58 -15.37 8.11
CA PRO A 52 6.26 -15.93 9.26
C PRO A 52 5.39 -15.82 10.51
N LEU A 53 5.41 -16.86 11.35
CA LEU A 53 4.85 -16.75 12.70
C LEU A 53 5.79 -15.90 13.55
N ILE A 54 5.29 -14.79 14.09
CA ILE A 54 6.05 -13.91 14.99
C ILE A 54 5.55 -14.19 16.40
N HIS A 55 6.43 -14.64 17.29
CA HIS A 55 6.04 -15.07 18.64
C HIS A 55 4.90 -16.12 18.68
N GLY A 56 4.78 -16.94 17.62
CA GLY A 56 3.74 -17.95 17.49
C GLY A 56 2.38 -17.44 16.99
N GLN A 57 2.27 -16.14 16.69
CA GLN A 57 1.08 -15.51 16.13
C GLN A 57 1.17 -15.39 14.61
N ASP A 58 0.03 -15.57 13.94
CA ASP A 58 -0.11 -15.27 12.52
C ASP A 58 -0.43 -13.79 12.36
N THR A 59 0.61 -12.99 12.15
CA THR A 59 0.54 -11.53 12.05
C THR A 59 0.29 -11.03 10.64
N GLN A 60 0.10 -11.93 9.66
CA GLN A 60 0.03 -11.55 8.23
C GLN A 60 1.16 -10.63 7.74
N PHE A 61 2.33 -10.66 8.39
CA PHE A 61 3.47 -9.78 8.11
C PHE A 61 3.84 -9.70 6.63
N SER A 62 3.91 -10.84 5.91
CA SER A 62 4.22 -10.83 4.48
C SER A 62 3.17 -10.09 3.65
N THR A 63 1.91 -10.24 4.02
CA THR A 63 0.76 -9.59 3.40
C THR A 63 0.88 -8.07 3.53
N HIS A 64 1.15 -7.57 4.74
CA HIS A 64 1.32 -6.14 5.01
C HIS A 64 2.63 -5.60 4.42
N PHE A 65 3.73 -6.34 4.46
CA PHE A 65 5.00 -5.90 3.87
C PHE A 65 4.88 -5.68 2.35
N ILE A 66 4.28 -6.64 1.64
CA ILE A 66 4.19 -6.61 0.17
C ILE A 66 2.95 -5.82 -0.27
N GLY A 67 1.78 -6.23 0.20
CA GLY A 67 0.48 -5.66 -0.17
C GLY A 67 0.20 -4.33 0.50
N GLY A 68 0.77 -4.02 1.66
CA GLY A 68 0.70 -2.69 2.24
C GLY A 68 1.89 -1.82 1.86
N GLY A 69 3.10 -2.24 2.24
CA GLY A 69 4.33 -1.46 2.11
C GLY A 69 4.81 -1.24 0.67
N ILE A 70 5.18 -2.31 -0.04
CA ILE A 70 5.69 -2.21 -1.41
C ILE A 70 4.61 -1.63 -2.35
N PHE A 71 3.37 -2.06 -2.19
CA PHE A 71 2.21 -1.47 -2.87
C PHE A 71 2.14 0.05 -2.68
N SER A 72 2.18 0.53 -1.43
CA SER A 72 2.15 1.95 -1.11
C SER A 72 3.33 2.70 -1.71
N GLY A 73 4.52 2.07 -1.73
CA GLY A 73 5.71 2.60 -2.41
C GLY A 73 5.49 2.81 -3.91
N LEU A 74 4.93 1.83 -4.61
CA LEU A 74 4.61 1.93 -6.04
C LEU A 74 3.55 3.00 -6.33
N VAL A 75 2.51 3.08 -5.47
CA VAL A 75 1.47 4.11 -5.54
C VAL A 75 2.07 5.50 -5.30
N TRP A 76 2.93 5.65 -4.29
CA TRP A 76 3.67 6.88 -4.01
C TRP A 76 4.52 7.30 -5.21
N LEU A 77 5.29 6.38 -5.79
CA LEU A 77 6.13 6.69 -6.95
C LEU A 77 5.30 7.13 -8.15
N PHE A 78 4.15 6.46 -8.38
CA PHE A 78 3.19 6.89 -9.40
C PHE A 78 2.75 8.34 -9.16
N ILE A 79 2.31 8.68 -7.94
CA ILE A 79 1.87 10.04 -7.59
C ILE A 79 3.00 11.04 -7.81
N LYS A 80 4.18 10.78 -7.24
CA LYS A 80 5.36 11.64 -7.36
C LYS A 80 5.69 11.95 -8.82
N LYS A 81 5.81 10.92 -9.66
CA LYS A 81 6.18 11.07 -11.07
C LYS A 81 5.06 11.71 -11.90
N ASN A 82 3.79 11.35 -11.64
CA ASN A 82 2.67 11.89 -12.41
C ASN A 82 2.39 13.37 -12.09
N LEU A 83 2.65 13.79 -10.85
CA LEU A 83 2.56 15.18 -10.40
C LEU A 83 3.89 15.95 -10.55
N ARG A 84 4.97 15.29 -10.98
CA ARG A 84 6.32 15.87 -11.16
C ARG A 84 6.87 16.53 -9.90
N LEU A 85 6.63 15.88 -8.76
CA LEU A 85 7.14 16.35 -7.48
C LEU A 85 8.65 16.12 -7.43
N ASP A 86 9.40 17.22 -7.37
CA ASP A 86 10.85 17.22 -7.24
C ASP A 86 11.24 17.35 -5.76
N PHE A 87 11.17 16.21 -5.08
CA PHE A 87 11.46 16.13 -3.66
C PHE A 87 12.89 15.66 -3.42
N GLY A 88 13.59 16.32 -2.50
CA GLY A 88 14.83 15.79 -1.94
C GLY A 88 14.56 14.52 -1.11
N PRO A 89 15.58 13.68 -0.83
CA PRO A 89 15.42 12.39 -0.17
C PRO A 89 14.64 12.42 1.15
N ALA A 90 14.85 13.46 1.97
CA ALA A 90 14.13 13.62 3.22
C ALA A 90 12.62 13.82 3.02
N LEU A 91 12.23 14.64 2.04
CA LEU A 91 10.82 14.90 1.73
C LEU A 91 10.17 13.71 1.00
N GLU A 92 10.94 12.93 0.24
CA GLU A 92 10.49 11.65 -0.30
C GLU A 92 10.12 10.68 0.83
N LEU A 93 11.02 10.43 1.78
CA LEU A 93 10.78 9.56 2.93
C LEU A 93 9.62 10.07 3.78
N LEU A 94 9.55 11.38 4.04
CA LEU A 94 8.46 11.97 4.82
C LEU A 94 7.11 11.79 4.13
N SER A 95 7.02 12.08 2.82
CA SER A 95 5.77 11.92 2.07
C SER A 95 5.36 10.45 1.91
N LEU A 96 6.32 9.53 1.77
CA LEU A 96 6.07 8.09 1.75
C LEU A 96 5.57 7.61 3.12
N TYR A 97 6.20 8.05 4.21
CA TYR A 97 5.77 7.77 5.57
C TYR A 97 4.33 8.21 5.83
N PHE A 98 3.97 9.43 5.42
CA PHE A 98 2.59 9.91 5.55
C PHE A 98 1.60 9.08 4.75
N LEU A 99 1.95 8.68 3.52
CA LEU A 99 1.07 7.84 2.72
C LEU A 99 0.86 6.46 3.36
N VAL A 100 1.95 5.79 3.74
CA VAL A 100 1.91 4.43 4.30
C VAL A 100 1.20 4.43 5.66
N SER A 101 1.48 5.41 6.51
CA SER A 101 0.80 5.54 7.81
C SER A 101 -0.68 5.85 7.64
N GLY A 102 -1.02 6.77 6.72
CA GLY A 102 -2.41 7.11 6.44
C GLY A 102 -3.22 5.94 5.89
N LEU A 103 -2.64 5.15 4.98
CA LEU A 103 -3.27 3.93 4.47
C LEU A 103 -3.35 2.83 5.52
N GLY A 104 -2.31 2.67 6.35
CA GLY A 104 -2.31 1.72 7.47
C GLY A 104 -3.42 2.03 8.47
N VAL A 105 -3.52 3.27 8.94
CA VAL A 105 -4.61 3.70 9.85
C VAL A 105 -5.98 3.53 9.19
N ALA A 106 -6.11 3.86 7.90
CA ALA A 106 -7.37 3.66 7.19
C ALA A 106 -7.77 2.17 7.08
N ASN A 107 -6.79 1.27 6.95
CA ASN A 107 -7.01 -0.17 6.96
C ASN A 107 -7.53 -0.64 8.32
N GLU A 108 -6.85 -0.29 9.41
CA GLU A 108 -7.27 -0.66 10.77
C GLU A 108 -8.68 -0.13 11.09
N LEU A 109 -9.00 1.11 10.69
CA LEU A 109 -10.32 1.67 10.90
C LEU A 109 -11.39 0.97 10.06
N PHE A 110 -11.06 0.51 8.85
CA PHE A 110 -11.97 -0.27 8.03
C PHE A 110 -12.23 -1.64 8.67
N GLU A 111 -11.20 -2.30 9.17
CA GLU A 111 -11.30 -3.59 9.84
C GLU A 111 -12.11 -3.48 11.13
N PHE A 112 -11.82 -2.49 11.97
CA PHE A 112 -12.61 -2.16 13.16
C PHE A 112 -14.08 -1.91 12.84
N ALA A 113 -14.37 -1.10 11.82
CA ALA A 113 -15.75 -0.82 11.42
C ALA A 113 -16.46 -2.06 10.87
N ALA A 114 -15.74 -2.92 10.14
CA ALA A 114 -16.32 -4.15 9.59
C ALA A 114 -16.65 -5.17 10.70
N ASP A 115 -15.80 -5.25 11.73
CA ASP A 115 -16.03 -6.08 12.92
C ASP A 115 -17.24 -5.58 13.72
N GLU A 116 -17.30 -4.28 14.03
CA GLU A 116 -18.42 -3.66 14.75
C GLU A 116 -19.77 -3.78 14.02
N LEU A 117 -19.74 -3.80 12.68
CA LEU A 117 -20.94 -3.99 11.85
C LEU A 117 -21.31 -5.47 11.63
N GLY A 118 -20.55 -6.41 12.20
CA GLY A 118 -20.81 -7.85 12.13
C GLY A 118 -20.52 -8.47 10.76
N PHE A 119 -19.64 -7.86 9.95
CA PHE A 119 -19.26 -8.41 8.63
C PHE A 119 -18.24 -9.56 8.70
N GLY A 120 -17.83 -9.97 9.90
CA GLY A 120 -17.01 -11.13 10.22
C GLY A 120 -15.96 -10.83 11.28
N GLU A 121 -15.50 -11.85 12.00
CA GLU A 121 -14.35 -11.71 12.92
C GLU A 121 -13.10 -11.39 12.10
N ILE A 122 -12.63 -10.15 12.18
CA ILE A 122 -11.34 -9.74 11.63
C ILE A 122 -10.33 -9.82 12.78
N PRO A 123 -9.22 -10.56 12.65
CA PRO A 123 -8.26 -10.73 13.74
C PRO A 123 -7.71 -9.39 14.22
N SER A 124 -8.23 -8.86 15.33
CA SER A 124 -7.90 -7.52 15.85
C SER A 124 -6.62 -7.51 16.72
N GLY A 125 -5.68 -8.40 16.45
CA GLY A 125 -4.63 -8.78 17.40
C GLY A 125 -3.32 -8.01 17.30
N ASP A 126 -2.93 -7.54 16.11
CA ASP A 126 -1.53 -7.23 15.81
C ASP A 126 -1.28 -5.99 14.95
N THR A 127 -2.12 -4.96 15.11
CA THR A 127 -1.99 -3.63 14.45
C THR A 127 -0.56 -3.09 14.41
N TRP A 128 0.23 -3.30 15.46
CA TRP A 128 1.63 -2.85 15.50
C TRP A 128 2.53 -3.57 14.49
N TRP A 129 2.32 -4.87 14.27
CA TRP A 129 3.05 -5.66 13.27
C TRP A 129 2.65 -5.26 11.87
N ASP A 130 1.37 -4.94 11.65
CA ASP A 130 0.87 -4.50 10.35
C ASP A 130 1.48 -3.15 9.97
N LEU A 131 1.48 -2.20 10.91
CA LEU A 131 2.12 -0.89 10.73
C LEU A 131 3.64 -1.02 10.53
N LEU A 132 4.31 -1.90 11.28
CA LEU A 132 5.74 -2.16 11.11
C LEU A 132 6.03 -2.76 9.73
N ALA A 133 5.30 -3.80 9.33
CA ALA A 133 5.45 -4.49 8.06
C ALA A 133 5.22 -3.53 6.88
N ASN A 134 4.14 -2.75 6.92
CA ASN A 134 3.84 -1.69 5.95
C ASN A 134 5.01 -0.71 5.83
N THR A 135 5.53 -0.23 6.95
CA THR A 135 6.64 0.74 6.99
C THR A 135 7.92 0.15 6.41
N LEU A 136 8.27 -1.08 6.78
CA LEU A 136 9.47 -1.76 6.29
C LEU A 136 9.38 -2.07 4.79
N GLY A 137 8.22 -2.52 4.31
CA GLY A 137 8.00 -2.77 2.89
C GLY A 137 8.10 -1.51 2.04
N ALA A 138 7.57 -0.40 2.53
CA ALA A 138 7.70 0.90 1.87
C ALA A 138 9.15 1.40 1.85
N LEU A 139 9.87 1.26 2.97
CA LEU A 139 11.29 1.61 3.05
C LEU A 139 12.14 0.74 2.10
N PHE A 140 11.88 -0.56 2.07
CA PHE A 140 12.53 -1.50 1.15
C PHE A 140 12.33 -1.07 -0.32
N PHE A 141 11.09 -0.75 -0.69
CA PHE A 141 10.79 -0.21 -2.01
C PHE A 141 11.56 1.08 -2.30
N TRP A 142 11.55 2.05 -1.37
CA TRP A 142 12.23 3.33 -1.56
C TRP A 142 13.73 3.16 -1.76
N ILE A 143 14.38 2.30 -0.97
CA ILE A 143 15.81 1.97 -1.13
C ILE A 143 16.06 1.40 -2.53
N GLY A 144 15.27 0.41 -2.97
CA GLY A 144 15.39 -0.17 -4.31
C GLY A 144 15.21 0.87 -5.42
N TYR A 145 14.20 1.73 -5.28
CA TYR A 145 13.98 2.87 -6.18
C TYR A 145 15.18 3.81 -6.25
N LYS A 146 15.77 4.20 -5.11
CA LYS A 146 16.95 5.09 -5.09
C LYS A 146 18.20 4.46 -5.69
N ILE A 147 18.35 3.15 -5.60
CA ILE A 147 19.46 2.44 -6.23
C ILE A 147 19.30 2.45 -7.76
N ILE A 148 18.08 2.24 -8.26
CA ILE A 148 17.79 2.18 -9.70
C ILE A 148 17.80 3.57 -10.37
N GLU A 149 17.41 4.63 -9.63
CA GLU A 149 17.35 6.00 -10.17
C GLU A 149 18.70 6.74 -10.18
N ARG A 150 19.75 6.16 -9.58
CA ARG A 150 21.12 6.71 -9.65
C ARG A 150 21.69 6.61 -11.06
#